data_AF-A0A7Z9VN98-F1
#
_entry.id   AF-A0A7Z9VN98-F1
#
_cell.length_a   1.000
_cell.length_b   1.000
_cell.length_c   1.000
_cell.angle_alpha   90.00
_cell.angle_beta   90.00
_cell.angle_gamma   90.00
#
_symmetry.space_group_name_H-M   'P 1'
#
loop_
_entity.id
_entity.type
_entity.pdbx_description
1 polymer ?
#
loop_
_entity_poly.entity_id
_entity_poly.type
_entity_poly.pdbx_seq_one_letter_code
_entity_poly.pdbx_strand_id
1 'polypeptide(L)'
;MSSIKSIELPDIGDFDEVEVIEILVSVGDTIAADDSIMTLESDKASMEIPCPSAGTVTQININLGDKIKQGDSLISLETAAESEKSALDDSQSSESIEESSTKLVPVVVPDIGDFDEVEVIEILVSVGDKLNEEDSIITLESDKASMEIPTPVAGTVSSINVNLGDKINLGDLILEIQSSGSTKADPATEQPTSAPIAPAPVKTTAPAPAASANESVSNVPAGDSHASPSIRKLARELGVDLSKVSGTGQKGRVLETDLKGYVKQIITSGGTGSAIPKVPVIDFSKFGETEILPLSRINKLSGKHLSACWLNIPHVTQFDEVNIDQMEAFRQEQKAKGVKLTPLVFIMKAVIQALKQHPRINSSLDESGENLIIKKYFNLGIAMDTPNGLVVPVIRDVDQKSLSDLAKELAETSANAREGKLKPGDMQGAGFTISSLGGIGGTQFTPIVNAPEVAILGVSRSQTKPIWDGKNFVPTLILPLALSYDHRVIDGAQGGRFMADLNSILQDIREILL
;
A
#
# COMPACT_ATOMS: atom_id res chain seq x y z
N MET A 1 -13.89 -56.22 0.31
CA MET A 1 -15.24 -55.72 0.01
C MET A 1 -15.34 -54.41 0.78
N SER A 2 -15.13 -53.30 0.08
CA SER A 2 -15.32 -51.98 0.67
C SER A 2 -16.82 -51.70 0.85
N SER A 3 -17.17 -50.96 1.90
CA SER A 3 -18.54 -50.56 2.18
C SER A 3 -18.69 -49.07 1.91
N ILE A 4 -19.51 -48.72 0.91
CA ILE A 4 -19.92 -47.34 0.67
C ILE A 4 -20.99 -47.00 1.71
N LYS A 5 -20.77 -45.93 2.48
CA LYS A 5 -21.66 -45.43 3.53
C LYS A 5 -22.03 -43.99 3.19
N SER A 6 -23.31 -43.72 2.99
CA SER A 6 -23.81 -42.34 2.88
C SER A 6 -23.79 -41.70 4.27
N ILE A 7 -23.31 -40.45 4.35
CA ILE A 7 -23.50 -39.58 5.51
C ILE A 7 -24.69 -38.67 5.20
N GLU A 8 -25.64 -38.62 6.11
CA GLU A 8 -26.84 -37.78 6.05
C GLU A 8 -26.72 -36.62 7.07
N LEU A 9 -27.43 -35.52 6.82
CA LEU A 9 -27.46 -34.38 7.74
C LEU A 9 -27.99 -34.81 9.12
N PRO A 10 -27.22 -34.66 10.22
CA PRO A 10 -27.70 -34.96 11.57
C PRO A 10 -28.80 -33.98 12.00
N ASP A 11 -29.38 -34.22 13.19
CA ASP A 11 -30.36 -33.31 13.78
C ASP A 11 -29.74 -31.94 14.08
N ILE A 12 -30.26 -30.91 13.40
CA ILE A 12 -29.84 -29.51 13.49
C ILE A 12 -30.76 -28.66 14.38
N GLY A 13 -31.75 -29.27 15.05
CA GLY A 13 -32.71 -28.58 15.93
C GLY A 13 -33.95 -28.05 15.20
N ASP A 14 -34.57 -26.99 15.74
CA ASP A 14 -35.86 -26.43 15.28
C ASP A 14 -35.82 -25.70 13.90
N PHE A 15 -34.95 -26.12 12.97
CA PHE A 15 -34.75 -25.47 11.65
C PHE A 15 -35.16 -26.41 10.49
N ASP A 16 -36.17 -26.01 9.71
CA ASP A 16 -36.72 -26.82 8.61
C ASP A 16 -35.83 -26.89 7.36
N GLU A 17 -35.03 -25.84 7.08
CA GLU A 17 -34.13 -25.69 5.91
C GLU A 17 -32.93 -24.82 6.29
N VAL A 18 -31.70 -25.24 5.95
CA VAL A 18 -30.45 -24.50 6.21
C VAL A 18 -29.57 -24.50 4.95
N GLU A 19 -28.80 -23.43 4.73
CA GLU A 19 -28.05 -23.19 3.49
C GLU A 19 -26.56 -23.57 3.62
N VAL A 20 -26.00 -24.22 2.60
CA VAL A 20 -24.57 -24.62 2.57
C VAL A 20 -23.71 -23.43 2.12
N ILE A 21 -22.92 -22.86 3.05
CA ILE A 21 -22.05 -21.71 2.76
C ILE A 21 -20.62 -22.11 2.37
N GLU A 22 -20.13 -23.26 2.84
CA GLU A 22 -18.79 -23.75 2.51
C GLU A 22 -18.72 -25.29 2.51
N ILE A 23 -18.03 -25.88 1.54
CA ILE A 23 -17.74 -27.32 1.49
C ILE A 23 -16.24 -27.48 1.66
N LEU A 24 -15.82 -28.11 2.77
CA LEU A 24 -14.42 -28.16 3.22
C LEU A 24 -13.63 -29.36 2.67
N VAL A 25 -14.30 -30.26 1.95
CA VAL A 25 -13.74 -31.54 1.48
C VAL A 25 -13.96 -31.76 -0.01
N SER A 26 -13.01 -32.42 -0.68
CA SER A 26 -13.06 -32.74 -2.10
C SER A 26 -13.26 -34.24 -2.36
N VAL A 27 -13.76 -34.58 -3.55
CA VAL A 27 -13.87 -35.99 -3.98
C VAL A 27 -12.47 -36.59 -4.15
N GLY A 28 -12.18 -37.66 -3.40
CA GLY A 28 -10.88 -38.31 -3.30
C GLY A 28 -10.16 -38.08 -1.97
N ASP A 29 -10.61 -37.12 -1.14
CA ASP A 29 -9.97 -36.83 0.14
C ASP A 29 -10.25 -37.95 1.17
N THR A 30 -9.29 -38.17 2.07
CA THR A 30 -9.40 -39.13 3.17
C THR A 30 -9.60 -38.35 4.47
N ILE A 31 -10.77 -38.53 5.07
CA ILE A 31 -11.26 -37.79 6.23
C ILE A 31 -11.19 -38.70 7.47
N ALA A 32 -10.83 -38.16 8.64
CA ALA A 32 -10.87 -38.86 9.92
C ALA A 32 -12.31 -38.87 10.51
N ALA A 33 -12.47 -39.44 11.70
CA ALA A 33 -13.68 -39.21 12.48
C ALA A 33 -13.58 -37.84 13.15
N ASP A 34 -14.72 -37.16 13.26
CA ASP A 34 -14.91 -35.81 13.81
C ASP A 34 -14.34 -34.62 12.99
N ASP A 35 -13.69 -34.86 11.85
CA ASP A 35 -13.27 -33.80 10.91
C ASP A 35 -14.48 -33.11 10.23
N SER A 36 -14.45 -31.78 10.12
CA SER A 36 -15.53 -30.98 9.50
C SER A 36 -15.66 -31.19 7.98
N ILE A 37 -16.86 -31.54 7.52
CA ILE A 37 -17.17 -31.81 6.10
C ILE A 37 -17.59 -30.51 5.37
N MET A 38 -18.44 -29.71 6.00
CA MET A 38 -19.04 -28.51 5.43
C MET A 38 -19.59 -27.60 6.53
N THR A 39 -19.76 -26.32 6.20
CA THR A 39 -20.30 -25.29 7.08
C THR A 39 -21.67 -24.86 6.57
N LEU A 40 -22.67 -24.88 7.44
CA LEU A 40 -24.03 -24.42 7.19
C LEU A 40 -24.28 -23.08 7.89
N GLU A 41 -25.11 -22.22 7.29
CA GLU A 41 -25.56 -20.97 7.93
C GLU A 41 -27.06 -20.99 8.24
N SER A 42 -27.38 -20.75 9.51
CA SER A 42 -28.74 -20.48 10.00
C SER A 42 -28.86 -19.01 10.43
N ASP A 43 -30.08 -18.48 10.50
CA ASP A 43 -30.44 -17.10 10.92
C ASP A 43 -29.81 -16.61 12.26
N LYS A 44 -29.13 -17.47 13.02
CA LYS A 44 -28.52 -17.13 14.32
C LYS A 44 -27.07 -17.59 14.50
N ALA A 45 -26.58 -18.53 13.69
CA ALA A 45 -25.23 -19.08 13.80
C ALA A 45 -24.85 -19.90 12.56
N SER A 46 -23.58 -19.87 12.22
CA SER A 46 -22.94 -20.87 11.36
C SER A 46 -22.62 -22.13 12.19
N MET A 47 -22.75 -23.31 11.59
CA MET A 47 -22.47 -24.60 12.22
C MET A 47 -21.65 -25.48 11.27
N GLU A 48 -20.55 -26.04 11.75
CA GLU A 48 -19.78 -27.06 11.05
C GLU A 48 -20.35 -28.45 11.31
N ILE A 49 -20.35 -29.32 10.29
CA ILE A 49 -20.81 -30.70 10.40
C ILE A 49 -19.60 -31.64 10.46
N PRO A 50 -19.32 -32.26 11.63
CA PRO A 50 -18.24 -33.23 11.77
C PRO A 50 -18.58 -34.59 11.12
N CYS A 51 -17.56 -35.29 10.65
CA CYS A 51 -17.68 -36.57 9.99
C CYS A 51 -17.85 -37.74 11.00
N PRO A 52 -18.98 -38.48 11.01
CA PRO A 52 -19.21 -39.53 12.00
C PRO A 52 -18.41 -40.83 11.77
N SER A 53 -17.56 -40.92 10.75
CA SER A 53 -16.70 -42.09 10.51
C SER A 53 -15.60 -41.82 9.49
N ALA A 54 -14.36 -42.16 9.82
CA ALA A 54 -13.22 -42.04 8.91
C ALA A 54 -13.40 -42.87 7.61
N GLY A 55 -12.99 -42.30 6.48
CA GLY A 55 -13.11 -42.93 5.15
C GLY A 55 -12.68 -42.00 4.01
N THR A 56 -12.75 -42.49 2.77
CA THR A 56 -12.41 -41.70 1.57
C THR A 56 -13.66 -41.22 0.84
N VAL A 57 -13.73 -39.94 0.48
CA VAL A 57 -14.88 -39.33 -0.21
C VAL A 57 -14.97 -39.82 -1.65
N THR A 58 -16.02 -40.56 -1.98
CA THR A 58 -16.26 -41.03 -3.35
C THR A 58 -17.16 -40.09 -4.15
N GLN A 59 -18.06 -39.36 -3.49
CA GLN A 59 -19.00 -38.43 -4.13
C GLN A 59 -19.55 -37.41 -3.12
N ILE A 60 -19.68 -36.16 -3.56
CA ILE A 60 -20.38 -35.08 -2.85
C ILE A 60 -21.70 -34.85 -3.59
N ASN A 61 -22.82 -34.78 -2.86
CA ASN A 61 -24.16 -34.78 -3.45
C ASN A 61 -24.84 -33.39 -3.47
N ILE A 62 -24.18 -32.36 -2.92
CA ILE A 62 -24.73 -31.02 -2.68
C ILE A 62 -23.74 -29.96 -3.18
N ASN A 63 -24.24 -28.80 -3.60
CA ASN A 63 -23.45 -27.66 -4.06
C ASN A 63 -23.50 -26.49 -3.06
N LEU A 64 -22.56 -25.56 -3.19
CA LEU A 64 -22.58 -24.26 -2.51
C LEU A 64 -23.88 -23.50 -2.83
N GLY A 65 -24.58 -23.05 -1.79
CA GLY A 65 -25.86 -22.33 -1.87
C GLY A 65 -27.12 -23.22 -1.96
N ASP A 66 -26.99 -24.55 -1.91
CA ASP A 66 -28.15 -25.44 -1.82
C ASP A 66 -28.77 -25.40 -0.41
N LYS A 67 -30.11 -25.51 -0.33
CA LYS A 67 -30.86 -25.60 0.94
C LYS A 67 -31.20 -27.04 1.25
N ILE A 68 -30.84 -27.49 2.44
CA ILE A 68 -30.90 -28.91 2.84
C ILE A 68 -31.64 -29.12 4.16
N LYS A 69 -32.13 -30.35 4.35
CA LYS A 69 -32.97 -30.78 5.48
C LYS A 69 -32.33 -31.92 6.25
N GLN A 70 -32.77 -32.11 7.48
CA GLN A 70 -32.40 -33.26 8.31
C GLN A 70 -32.63 -34.57 7.53
N GLY A 71 -31.60 -35.41 7.43
CA GLY A 71 -31.64 -36.66 6.65
C GLY A 71 -31.23 -36.55 5.17
N ASP A 72 -30.94 -35.37 4.63
CA ASP A 72 -30.42 -35.27 3.25
C ASP A 72 -28.98 -35.80 3.16
N SER A 73 -28.68 -36.55 2.09
CA SER A 73 -27.37 -37.18 1.87
C SER A 73 -26.31 -36.15 1.49
N LEU A 74 -25.30 -35.97 2.35
CA LEU A 74 -24.23 -35.01 2.18
C LEU A 74 -23.12 -35.54 1.25
N ILE A 75 -22.48 -36.63 1.68
CA ILE A 75 -21.35 -37.26 1.01
C ILE A 75 -21.45 -38.78 1.10
N SER A 76 -20.83 -39.48 0.16
CA SER A 76 -20.62 -40.93 0.22
C SER A 76 -19.15 -41.24 0.53
N LEU A 77 -18.91 -41.99 1.60
CA LEU A 77 -17.59 -42.46 2.01
C LEU A 77 -17.39 -43.94 1.71
N GLU A 78 -16.19 -44.30 1.24
CA GLU A 78 -15.73 -45.69 1.18
C GLU A 78 -14.95 -46.03 2.46
N THR A 79 -15.37 -47.10 3.16
CA THR A 79 -14.76 -47.54 4.41
C THR A 79 -14.20 -48.96 4.31
N ALA A 80 -13.02 -49.17 4.90
CA ALA A 80 -12.36 -50.46 5.01
C ALA A 80 -12.72 -51.10 6.36
N ALA A 81 -13.36 -52.27 6.32
CA ALA A 81 -13.80 -52.96 7.53
C ALA A 81 -12.69 -53.84 8.13
N GLU A 82 -12.36 -53.63 9.40
CA GLU A 82 -11.63 -54.61 10.20
C GLU A 82 -12.33 -54.83 11.56
N SER A 83 -12.21 -56.04 12.10
CA SER A 83 -13.06 -56.55 13.19
C SER A 83 -12.27 -56.78 14.49
N GLU A 84 -12.92 -56.59 15.63
CA GLU A 84 -12.34 -56.86 16.96
C GLU A 84 -11.88 -58.33 17.13
N LYS A 85 -10.67 -58.56 17.69
CA LYS A 85 -10.40 -59.68 18.63
C LYS A 85 -9.05 -59.63 19.38
N SER A 86 -9.13 -59.21 20.64
CA SER A 86 -8.64 -59.86 21.87
C SER A 86 -7.43 -60.85 21.87
N ALA A 87 -6.39 -60.44 22.64
CA ALA A 87 -5.69 -61.16 23.74
C ALA A 87 -4.41 -62.03 23.53
N LEU A 88 -3.55 -61.94 24.57
CA LEU A 88 -2.35 -62.74 24.96
C LEU A 88 -1.02 -62.43 24.22
N ASP A 89 0.16 -62.31 24.85
CA ASP A 89 0.55 -62.22 26.28
C ASP A 89 2.02 -61.68 26.43
N ASP A 90 2.39 -61.34 27.67
CA ASP A 90 3.74 -61.20 28.28
C ASP A 90 4.56 -59.87 28.22
N SER A 91 4.45 -59.13 29.34
CA SER A 91 5.49 -58.52 30.23
C SER A 91 6.95 -58.31 29.73
N GLN A 92 7.75 -57.32 30.17
CA GLN A 92 7.77 -56.31 31.25
C GLN A 92 8.38 -54.99 30.67
N SER A 93 8.29 -53.77 31.22
CA SER A 93 8.18 -53.30 32.62
C SER A 93 7.60 -51.87 32.75
N SER A 94 6.93 -51.61 33.89
CA SER A 94 6.55 -50.33 34.54
C SER A 94 7.66 -49.26 34.60
N GLU A 95 7.46 -47.96 34.88
CA GLU A 95 6.35 -46.98 35.11
C GLU A 95 7.03 -45.57 34.95
N SER A 96 6.42 -44.40 34.78
CA SER A 96 5.26 -43.79 35.48
C SER A 96 4.68 -42.58 34.70
N ILE A 97 3.48 -42.14 35.09
CA ILE A 97 2.73 -40.99 34.55
C ILE A 97 3.31 -39.64 35.02
N GLU A 98 3.34 -38.62 34.14
CA GLU A 98 3.17 -37.21 34.52
C GLU A 98 2.21 -36.49 33.54
N GLU A 99 1.23 -35.78 34.07
CA GLU A 99 0.32 -34.92 33.29
C GLU A 99 1.00 -33.58 32.96
N SER A 100 1.22 -33.27 31.69
CA SER A 100 1.61 -31.92 31.26
C SER A 100 0.37 -31.08 30.95
N SER A 101 -0.04 -30.22 31.88
CA SER A 101 -1.17 -29.30 31.66
C SER A 101 -0.83 -28.23 30.61
N THR A 102 -1.30 -28.43 29.38
CA THR A 102 -1.24 -27.42 28.30
C THR A 102 -2.04 -26.19 28.71
N LYS A 103 -1.44 -25.00 28.61
CA LYS A 103 -2.15 -23.72 28.68
C LYS A 103 -2.11 -23.02 27.33
N LEU A 104 -3.30 -22.75 26.80
CA LEU A 104 -3.52 -21.77 25.75
C LEU A 104 -3.47 -20.39 26.39
N VAL A 105 -2.70 -19.48 25.80
CA VAL A 105 -2.61 -18.07 26.21
C VAL A 105 -3.18 -17.22 25.07
N PRO A 106 -4.32 -16.54 25.27
CA PRO A 106 -4.86 -15.62 24.29
C PRO A 106 -3.99 -14.35 24.21
N VAL A 107 -3.57 -13.97 23.00
CA VAL A 107 -2.86 -12.71 22.74
C VAL A 107 -3.86 -11.72 22.16
N VAL A 108 -4.05 -10.59 22.85
CA VAL A 108 -5.00 -9.53 22.50
C VAL A 108 -4.29 -8.27 22.00
N VAL A 109 -5.01 -7.41 21.28
CA VAL A 109 -4.51 -6.09 20.88
C VAL A 109 -4.17 -5.25 22.13
N PRO A 110 -2.91 -4.80 22.30
CA PRO A 110 -2.49 -3.97 23.43
C PRO A 110 -3.05 -2.53 23.32
N ASP A 111 -2.82 -1.70 24.33
CA ASP A 111 -3.23 -0.29 24.31
C ASP A 111 -2.50 0.48 23.20
N ILE A 112 -3.25 0.85 22.16
CA ILE A 112 -2.82 1.58 20.97
C ILE A 112 -2.98 3.12 21.09
N GLY A 113 -3.39 3.63 22.26
CA GLY A 113 -3.60 5.05 22.52
C GLY A 113 -5.00 5.55 22.12
N ASP A 114 -5.13 6.85 21.81
CA ASP A 114 -6.41 7.55 21.52
C ASP A 114 -7.06 7.15 20.16
N PHE A 115 -6.95 5.89 19.71
CA PHE A 115 -7.46 5.39 18.43
C PHE A 115 -8.46 4.24 18.63
N ASP A 116 -9.73 4.48 18.29
CA ASP A 116 -10.83 3.53 18.55
C ASP A 116 -10.93 2.36 17.53
N GLU A 117 -10.51 2.55 16.27
CA GLU A 117 -10.53 1.53 15.20
C GLU A 117 -9.21 1.57 14.40
N VAL A 118 -8.57 0.41 14.20
CA VAL A 118 -7.34 0.29 13.37
C VAL A 118 -7.41 -0.94 12.45
N GLU A 119 -6.86 -0.85 11.24
CA GLU A 119 -6.91 -1.89 10.20
C GLU A 119 -5.61 -2.73 10.16
N VAL A 120 -5.74 -4.03 9.92
CA VAL A 120 -4.61 -4.96 9.74
C VAL A 120 -4.05 -4.86 8.33
N ILE A 121 -2.76 -4.54 8.20
CA ILE A 121 -2.10 -4.47 6.90
C ILE A 121 -1.25 -5.69 6.56
N GLU A 122 -0.73 -6.40 7.57
CA GLU A 122 0.11 -7.59 7.36
C GLU A 122 0.02 -8.53 8.56
N ILE A 123 -0.02 -9.84 8.29
CA ILE A 123 0.06 -10.91 9.29
C ILE A 123 1.40 -11.60 9.04
N LEU A 124 2.28 -11.60 10.04
CA LEU A 124 3.68 -12.01 9.92
C LEU A 124 3.92 -13.48 10.33
N VAL A 125 2.89 -14.17 10.81
CA VAL A 125 2.98 -15.51 11.40
C VAL A 125 1.93 -16.47 10.82
N SER A 126 2.22 -17.76 10.81
CA SER A 126 1.31 -18.82 10.37
C SER A 126 0.95 -19.78 11.52
N VAL A 127 -0.17 -20.49 11.38
CA VAL A 127 -0.55 -21.54 12.34
C VAL A 127 0.52 -22.64 12.37
N GLY A 128 1.02 -22.96 13.56
CA GLY A 128 2.14 -23.89 13.78
C GLY A 128 3.53 -23.25 13.89
N ASP A 129 3.67 -21.94 13.66
CA ASP A 129 4.96 -21.25 13.84
C ASP A 129 5.36 -21.12 15.31
N LYS A 130 6.68 -21.16 15.58
CA LYS A 130 7.27 -20.97 16.90
C LYS A 130 7.78 -19.54 17.04
N LEU A 131 7.24 -18.80 18.00
CA LEU A 131 7.59 -17.42 18.31
C LEU A 131 8.35 -17.35 19.65
N ASN A 132 9.34 -16.47 19.72
CA ASN A 132 10.02 -16.08 20.95
C ASN A 132 9.32 -14.86 21.55
N GLU A 133 9.59 -14.53 22.81
CA GLU A 133 9.12 -13.27 23.41
C GLU A 133 9.62 -12.07 22.59
N GLU A 134 8.75 -11.07 22.39
CA GLU A 134 8.97 -9.85 21.59
C GLU A 134 8.99 -10.02 20.03
N ASP A 135 8.76 -11.22 19.47
CA ASP A 135 8.65 -11.39 18.01
C ASP A 135 7.34 -10.77 17.45
N SER A 136 7.41 -9.98 16.37
CA SER A 136 6.27 -9.28 15.74
C SER A 136 5.24 -10.24 15.12
N ILE A 137 3.96 -10.10 15.51
CA ILE A 137 2.84 -10.95 15.06
C ILE A 137 2.08 -10.34 13.87
N ILE A 138 1.61 -9.11 14.03
CA ILE A 138 0.81 -8.39 13.05
C ILE A 138 1.27 -6.94 12.97
N THR A 139 1.06 -6.34 11.80
CA THR A 139 1.27 -4.91 11.56
C THR A 139 -0.08 -4.22 11.36
N LEU A 140 -0.33 -3.17 12.13
CA LEU A 140 -1.53 -2.34 12.09
C LEU A 140 -1.23 -0.97 11.45
N GLU A 141 -2.19 -0.39 10.72
CA GLU A 141 -2.06 0.96 10.11
C GLU A 141 -3.04 1.96 10.72
N SER A 142 -2.52 2.98 11.41
CA SER A 142 -3.26 4.16 11.88
C SER A 142 -3.10 5.33 10.89
N ASP A 143 -3.86 6.44 11.05
CA ASP A 143 -3.77 7.60 10.12
C ASP A 143 -2.39 8.27 10.06
N LYS A 144 -1.47 7.94 10.98
CA LYS A 144 -0.17 8.61 11.16
C LYS A 144 1.04 7.69 11.18
N ALA A 145 0.86 6.39 11.44
CA ALA A 145 1.95 5.43 11.54
C ALA A 145 1.46 3.98 11.40
N SER A 146 2.31 3.13 10.84
CA SER A 146 2.21 1.69 11.02
C SER A 146 2.84 1.28 12.35
N MET A 147 2.24 0.32 13.05
CA MET A 147 2.73 -0.20 14.33
C MET A 147 2.75 -1.73 14.28
N GLU A 148 3.85 -2.34 14.70
CA GLU A 148 3.97 -3.78 14.86
C GLU A 148 3.56 -4.18 16.29
N ILE A 149 2.79 -5.25 16.44
CA ILE A 149 2.43 -5.83 17.75
C ILE A 149 3.35 -7.04 18.01
N PRO A 150 4.24 -6.97 19.02
CA PRO A 150 5.06 -8.10 19.43
C PRO A 150 4.26 -9.13 20.25
N THR A 151 4.72 -10.39 20.27
CA THR A 151 4.14 -11.41 21.15
C THR A 151 4.60 -11.23 22.61
N PRO A 152 3.67 -11.27 23.59
CA PRO A 152 4.00 -11.16 25.01
C PRO A 152 4.54 -12.46 25.62
N VAL A 153 4.49 -13.59 24.91
CA VAL A 153 4.88 -14.92 25.42
C VAL A 153 5.48 -15.78 24.31
N ALA A 154 6.56 -16.51 24.60
CA ALA A 154 7.11 -17.53 23.71
C ALA A 154 6.23 -18.80 23.66
N GLY A 155 6.03 -19.34 22.46
CA GLY A 155 5.26 -20.57 22.26
C GLY A 155 4.95 -20.86 20.79
N THR A 156 4.03 -21.80 20.54
CA THR A 156 3.59 -22.16 19.17
C THR A 156 2.21 -21.57 18.90
N VAL A 157 2.01 -20.97 17.72
CA VAL A 157 0.71 -20.41 17.29
C VAL A 157 -0.28 -21.55 17.04
N SER A 158 -1.38 -21.60 17.79
CA SER A 158 -2.42 -22.64 17.64
C SER A 158 -3.58 -22.23 16.74
N SER A 159 -3.97 -20.96 16.75
CA SER A 159 -4.99 -20.38 15.85
C SER A 159 -4.73 -18.90 15.64
N ILE A 160 -5.09 -18.39 14.46
CA ILE A 160 -5.07 -16.95 14.13
C ILE A 160 -6.53 -16.56 13.87
N ASN A 161 -7.01 -15.54 14.57
CA ASN A 161 -8.44 -15.18 14.61
C ASN A 161 -8.74 -13.87 13.85
N VAL A 162 -7.81 -13.44 13.00
CA VAL A 162 -7.76 -12.13 12.34
C VAL A 162 -7.33 -12.30 10.88
N ASN A 163 -8.01 -11.63 9.95
CA ASN A 163 -7.65 -11.62 8.52
C ASN A 163 -7.01 -10.30 8.09
N LEU A 164 -6.33 -10.34 6.94
CA LEU A 164 -5.65 -9.19 6.36
C LEU A 164 -6.68 -8.20 5.79
N GLY A 165 -6.80 -7.03 6.43
CA GLY A 165 -7.82 -6.02 6.15
C GLY A 165 -8.97 -5.94 7.14
N ASP A 166 -8.98 -6.78 8.19
CA ASP A 166 -9.97 -6.68 9.27
C ASP A 166 -9.73 -5.42 10.13
N LYS A 167 -10.83 -4.91 10.71
CA LYS A 167 -10.83 -3.81 11.67
C LYS A 167 -10.84 -4.35 13.08
N ILE A 168 -9.88 -3.94 13.90
CA ILE A 168 -9.73 -4.43 15.26
C ILE A 168 -9.76 -3.28 16.27
N ASN A 169 -10.30 -3.55 17.47
CA ASN A 169 -10.40 -2.66 18.61
C ASN A 169 -9.41 -3.10 19.73
N LEU A 170 -9.23 -2.23 20.72
CA LEU A 170 -8.43 -2.54 21.92
C LEU A 170 -9.00 -3.76 22.66
N GLY A 171 -8.18 -4.79 22.85
CA GLY A 171 -8.52 -5.99 23.61
C GLY A 171 -9.14 -7.15 22.82
N ASP A 172 -9.34 -7.01 21.50
CA ASP A 172 -9.77 -8.12 20.65
C ASP A 172 -8.66 -9.18 20.50
N LEU A 173 -9.06 -10.43 20.27
CA LEU A 173 -8.16 -11.59 20.18
C LEU A 173 -7.45 -11.65 18.81
N ILE A 174 -6.11 -11.59 18.82
CA ILE A 174 -5.29 -11.71 17.60
C ILE A 174 -5.06 -13.19 17.26
N LEU A 175 -4.51 -13.93 18.22
CA LEU A 175 -4.18 -15.34 18.09
C LEU A 175 -4.10 -16.03 19.46
N GLU A 176 -4.03 -17.36 19.45
CA GLU A 176 -3.73 -18.17 20.64
C GLU A 176 -2.33 -18.78 20.55
N ILE A 177 -1.59 -18.74 21.66
CA ILE A 177 -0.26 -19.34 21.80
C ILE A 177 -0.29 -20.48 22.81
N GLN A 178 0.19 -21.65 22.39
CA GLN A 178 0.47 -22.77 23.27
C GLN A 178 1.83 -22.59 23.95
N SER A 179 1.85 -22.30 25.26
CA SER A 179 3.10 -22.08 26.01
C SER A 179 3.33 -23.13 27.10
N SER A 180 4.56 -23.66 27.17
CA SER A 180 5.02 -24.57 28.21
C SER A 180 5.73 -23.77 29.31
N GLY A 181 4.99 -23.40 30.35
CA GLY A 181 5.49 -22.48 31.37
C GLY A 181 6.62 -23.04 32.24
N SER A 182 7.73 -22.30 32.34
CA SER A 182 8.68 -22.42 33.44
C SER A 182 9.00 -21.04 34.00
N THR A 183 8.75 -20.83 35.30
CA THR A 183 9.06 -19.58 36.00
C THR A 183 10.47 -19.62 36.56
N LYS A 184 11.28 -18.58 36.29
CA LYS A 184 12.45 -18.27 37.13
C LYS A 184 12.76 -16.78 37.18
N ALA A 185 13.27 -16.35 38.32
CA ALA A 185 13.39 -14.95 38.70
C ALA A 185 14.73 -14.30 38.28
N ASP A 186 14.64 -12.97 38.13
CA ASP A 186 15.62 -11.89 38.38
C ASP A 186 17.03 -12.29 38.86
N PRO A 187 18.08 -11.69 38.27
CA PRO A 187 18.98 -10.90 39.11
C PRO A 187 19.45 -9.55 38.51
N ALA A 188 18.95 -8.47 39.11
CA ALA A 188 19.61 -7.23 39.53
C ALA A 188 21.03 -6.84 39.03
N THR A 189 21.13 -5.54 38.71
CA THR A 189 22.29 -4.63 38.78
C THR A 189 23.50 -4.81 37.86
N GLU A 190 23.74 -3.79 37.02
CA GLU A 190 24.91 -2.92 37.19
C GLU A 190 24.71 -1.52 36.56
N GLN A 191 25.31 -0.49 37.17
CA GLN A 191 25.36 0.88 36.61
C GLN A 191 26.56 1.01 35.65
N PRO A 192 26.58 2.05 34.80
CA PRO A 192 27.63 3.04 35.06
C PRO A 192 27.14 4.50 35.08
N THR A 193 27.82 5.29 35.90
CA THR A 193 27.59 6.72 36.09
C THR A 193 28.43 7.56 35.11
N SER A 194 27.83 8.58 34.48
CA SER A 194 28.58 9.79 34.10
C SER A 194 27.68 11.03 34.13
N ALA A 195 27.99 11.96 35.03
CA ALA A 195 27.28 13.22 35.21
C ALA A 195 27.77 14.32 34.23
N PRO A 196 27.06 15.46 34.08
CA PRO A 196 27.13 16.31 32.89
C PRO A 196 28.13 17.46 32.99
N ILE A 197 28.50 18.03 31.83
CA ILE A 197 29.22 19.32 31.74
C ILE A 197 28.55 20.25 30.72
N ALA A 198 28.01 21.35 31.23
CA ALA A 198 27.81 22.64 30.57
C ALA A 198 28.04 23.70 31.66
N PRO A 199 28.60 24.91 31.38
CA PRO A 199 27.76 25.97 30.82
C PRO A 199 28.44 27.12 30.02
N ALA A 200 27.73 27.59 28.97
CA ALA A 200 27.47 29.02 28.69
C ALA A 200 28.66 29.99 28.37
N PRO A 201 28.45 31.32 28.20
CA PRO A 201 27.74 31.93 27.05
C PRO A 201 28.46 33.17 26.46
N VAL A 202 28.08 33.62 25.24
CA VAL A 202 28.25 35.04 24.82
C VAL A 202 27.11 35.54 23.94
N LYS A 203 26.65 36.77 24.24
CA LYS A 203 25.72 37.58 23.43
C LYS A 203 26.52 38.50 22.50
N THR A 204 25.91 39.04 21.44
CA THR A 204 25.91 40.48 21.05
C THR A 204 24.85 40.74 19.96
N THR A 205 24.39 41.98 19.84
CA THR A 205 23.16 42.40 19.12
C THR A 205 23.40 43.43 18.01
N ALA A 206 22.69 43.28 16.86
CA ALA A 206 22.13 44.34 15.97
C ALA A 206 23.12 45.32 15.26
N PRO A 207 22.68 46.14 14.25
CA PRO A 207 21.35 46.28 13.61
C PRO A 207 21.33 46.19 12.05
N ALA A 208 20.12 46.28 11.46
CA ALA A 208 19.83 46.33 10.01
C ALA A 208 19.81 47.79 9.45
N PRO A 209 19.62 48.06 8.13
CA PRO A 209 18.38 47.80 7.35
C PRO A 209 18.66 47.24 5.91
N ALA A 210 17.78 47.17 4.89
CA ALA A 210 16.40 47.65 4.70
C ALA A 210 15.57 46.81 3.67
N ALA A 211 14.25 46.76 3.89
CA ALA A 211 13.11 46.66 2.94
C ALA A 211 13.20 45.94 1.57
N SER A 212 12.38 44.88 1.45
CA SER A 212 11.47 44.68 0.29
C SER A 212 10.19 43.98 0.79
N ALA A 213 9.03 44.33 0.24
CA ALA A 213 7.74 43.96 0.81
C ALA A 213 7.32 42.53 0.44
N ASN A 214 7.02 41.73 1.45
CA ASN A 214 6.24 40.51 1.37
C ASN A 214 5.32 40.48 2.60
N GLU A 215 4.05 40.11 2.47
CA GLU A 215 3.09 40.18 3.58
C GLU A 215 3.33 39.07 4.62
N SER A 216 4.31 39.31 5.49
CA SER A 216 4.54 38.49 6.67
C SER A 216 3.39 38.61 7.66
N VAL A 217 2.95 37.46 8.18
CA VAL A 217 2.14 37.33 9.39
C VAL A 217 2.55 38.35 10.46
N SER A 218 1.71 39.36 10.67
CA SER A 218 1.99 40.46 11.58
C SER A 218 1.88 39.99 13.02
N ASN A 219 3.02 39.85 13.70
CA ASN A 219 3.07 39.46 15.12
C ASN A 219 2.79 40.65 16.08
N VAL A 220 1.95 41.59 15.64
CA VAL A 220 1.51 42.78 16.38
C VAL A 220 -0.03 42.74 16.40
N PRO A 221 -0.67 42.60 17.58
CA PRO A 221 -2.12 42.53 17.66
C PRO A 221 -2.75 43.91 17.42
N ALA A 222 -3.11 44.18 16.17
CA ALA A 222 -3.92 45.35 15.80
C ALA A 222 -5.40 45.10 16.08
N GLY A 223 -5.79 45.10 17.36
CA GLY A 223 -7.19 44.99 17.76
C GLY A 223 -7.40 44.78 19.26
N ASP A 224 -8.26 45.60 19.87
CA ASP A 224 -8.69 45.50 21.28
C ASP A 224 -9.65 44.32 21.51
N SER A 225 -9.10 43.11 21.38
CA SER A 225 -9.79 41.89 21.82
C SER A 225 -9.94 41.88 23.35
N HIS A 226 -11.16 41.72 23.85
CA HIS A 226 -11.44 41.68 25.29
C HIS A 226 -11.11 40.29 25.87
N ALA A 227 -9.82 40.00 26.05
CA ALA A 227 -9.33 38.73 26.60
C ALA A 227 -8.51 38.92 27.89
N SER A 228 -8.54 37.92 28.78
CA SER A 228 -7.75 37.89 30.02
C SER A 228 -6.25 37.67 29.72
N PRO A 229 -5.32 38.03 30.64
CA PRO A 229 -3.88 37.84 30.42
C PRO A 229 -3.49 36.39 30.10
N SER A 230 -4.11 35.42 30.78
CA SER A 230 -3.86 33.98 30.54
C SER A 230 -4.25 33.56 29.12
N ILE A 231 -5.40 34.04 28.63
CA ILE A 231 -5.89 33.73 27.28
C ILE A 231 -5.04 34.42 26.21
N ARG A 232 -4.52 35.63 26.48
CA ARG A 232 -3.53 36.31 25.62
C ARG A 232 -2.18 35.58 25.56
N LYS A 233 -1.76 34.91 26.65
CA LYS A 233 -0.56 34.05 26.66
C LYS A 233 -0.82 32.80 25.83
N LEU A 234 -1.91 32.08 26.10
CA LEU A 234 -2.29 30.85 25.39
C LEU A 234 -2.48 31.08 23.89
N ALA A 235 -3.13 32.18 23.50
CA ALA A 235 -3.28 32.53 22.08
C ALA A 235 -1.93 32.78 21.39
N ARG A 236 -0.95 33.39 22.07
CA ARG A 236 0.41 33.58 21.53
C ARG A 236 1.18 32.27 21.43
N GLU A 237 1.02 31.37 22.40
CA GLU A 237 1.62 30.02 22.38
C GLU A 237 1.05 29.16 21.23
N LEU A 238 -0.23 29.36 20.89
CA LEU A 238 -0.91 28.66 19.79
C LEU A 238 -0.88 29.43 18.44
N GLY A 239 -0.20 30.57 18.35
CA GLY A 239 -0.12 31.38 17.12
C GLY A 239 -1.45 32.02 16.66
N VAL A 240 -2.44 32.14 17.56
CA VAL A 240 -3.80 32.61 17.25
C VAL A 240 -3.95 34.12 17.42
N ASP A 241 -4.48 34.77 16.38
CA ASP A 241 -4.90 36.16 16.43
C ASP A 241 -6.25 36.31 17.13
N LEU A 242 -6.23 36.86 18.35
CA LEU A 242 -7.42 37.09 19.17
C LEU A 242 -8.44 38.07 18.57
N SER A 243 -8.09 38.86 17.56
CA SER A 243 -9.07 39.70 16.87
C SER A 243 -10.09 38.88 16.05
N LYS A 244 -9.75 37.62 15.73
CA LYS A 244 -10.56 36.69 14.92
C LYS A 244 -11.37 35.71 15.76
N VAL A 245 -11.23 35.73 17.08
CA VAL A 245 -11.92 34.83 18.02
C VAL A 245 -13.13 35.53 18.61
N SER A 246 -14.33 35.03 18.31
CA SER A 246 -15.57 35.56 18.90
C SER A 246 -15.71 35.14 20.36
N GLY A 247 -15.79 36.11 21.28
CA GLY A 247 -15.86 35.85 22.72
C GLY A 247 -17.28 35.69 23.26
N THR A 248 -17.58 34.56 23.89
CA THR A 248 -18.90 34.24 24.46
C THR A 248 -19.09 34.71 25.90
N GLY A 249 -18.00 35.12 26.57
CA GLY A 249 -18.01 35.59 27.96
C GLY A 249 -18.59 36.99 28.16
N GLN A 250 -18.76 37.37 29.43
CA GLN A 250 -19.39 38.64 29.82
C GLN A 250 -18.74 39.87 29.14
N LYS A 251 -19.56 40.69 28.47
CA LYS A 251 -19.15 41.81 27.60
C LYS A 251 -18.25 41.38 26.42
N GLY A 252 -18.61 40.28 25.74
CA GLY A 252 -17.85 39.77 24.59
C GLY A 252 -16.44 39.32 24.97
N ARG A 253 -16.26 38.80 26.19
CA ARG A 253 -14.94 38.33 26.65
C ARG A 253 -14.60 37.01 25.97
N VAL A 254 -13.42 36.92 25.36
CA VAL A 254 -12.89 35.63 24.88
C VAL A 254 -12.61 34.73 26.08
N LEU A 255 -13.23 33.55 26.10
CA LEU A 255 -12.99 32.48 27.05
C LEU A 255 -12.00 31.46 26.48
N GLU A 256 -11.46 30.60 27.35
CA GLU A 256 -10.55 29.53 26.93
C GLU A 256 -11.25 28.51 26.00
N THR A 257 -12.54 28.27 26.22
CA THR A 257 -13.41 27.46 25.36
C THR A 257 -13.55 28.05 23.96
N ASP A 258 -13.64 29.38 23.84
CA ASP A 258 -13.77 30.06 22.55
C ASP A 258 -12.47 29.94 21.75
N LEU A 259 -11.32 30.12 22.42
CA LEU A 259 -10.01 29.98 21.81
C LEU A 259 -9.74 28.52 21.37
N LYS A 260 -10.01 27.54 22.24
CA LYS A 260 -9.87 26.11 21.92
C LYS A 260 -10.84 25.67 20.83
N GLY A 261 -12.07 26.20 20.84
CA GLY A 261 -13.08 25.97 19.79
C GLY A 261 -12.64 26.53 18.44
N TYR A 262 -12.10 27.74 18.40
CA TYR A 262 -11.54 28.36 17.19
C TYR A 262 -10.33 27.60 16.64
N VAL A 263 -9.41 27.17 17.51
CA VAL A 263 -8.28 26.32 17.12
C VAL A 263 -8.74 24.96 16.59
N LYS A 264 -9.67 24.30 17.28
CA LYS A 264 -10.27 23.04 16.80
C LYS A 264 -10.94 23.25 15.44
N GLN A 265 -11.69 24.34 15.27
CA GLN A 265 -12.31 24.68 13.99
C GLN A 265 -11.26 24.87 12.88
N ILE A 266 -10.18 25.62 13.11
CA ILE A 266 -9.08 25.80 12.15
C ILE A 266 -8.46 24.45 11.75
N ILE A 267 -8.22 23.57 12.73
CA ILE A 267 -7.65 22.23 12.49
C ILE A 267 -8.62 21.36 11.67
N THR A 268 -9.92 21.36 12.03
CA THR A 268 -10.94 20.55 11.35
C THR A 268 -11.35 21.10 9.98
N SER A 269 -11.28 22.42 9.75
CA SER A 269 -11.63 23.04 8.45
C SER A 269 -10.45 23.17 7.49
N GLY A 270 -9.23 22.89 7.95
CA GLY A 270 -8.00 23.35 7.30
C GLY A 270 -7.78 24.84 7.55
N GLY A 271 -6.52 25.24 7.66
CA GLY A 271 -6.14 26.63 7.90
C GLY A 271 -6.62 27.59 6.80
N THR A 272 -6.72 28.88 7.13
CA THR A 272 -7.21 29.94 6.23
C THR A 272 -6.26 30.28 5.06
N GLY A 273 -5.37 29.37 4.69
CA GLY A 273 -4.55 29.43 3.47
C GLY A 273 -5.30 28.81 2.28
N SER A 274 -5.94 29.66 1.48
CA SER A 274 -6.42 29.36 0.12
C SER A 274 -7.14 28.01 -0.07
N ALA A 275 -8.25 27.79 0.65
CA ALA A 275 -9.15 26.67 0.37
C ALA A 275 -9.63 26.71 -1.09
N ILE A 276 -9.38 25.64 -1.84
CA ILE A 276 -9.84 25.48 -3.23
C ILE A 276 -11.38 25.61 -3.24
N PRO A 277 -11.97 26.46 -4.11
CA PRO A 277 -13.41 26.60 -4.21
C PRO A 277 -14.07 25.23 -4.44
N LYS A 278 -14.97 24.84 -3.53
CA LYS A 278 -15.70 23.56 -3.67
C LYS A 278 -16.58 23.61 -4.92
N VAL A 279 -16.48 22.59 -5.76
CA VAL A 279 -17.38 22.40 -6.90
C VAL A 279 -18.83 22.31 -6.39
N PRO A 280 -19.79 23.05 -6.95
CA PRO A 280 -21.20 22.96 -6.54
C PRO A 280 -21.74 21.55 -6.69
N VAL A 281 -22.46 21.06 -5.68
CA VAL A 281 -23.15 19.76 -5.74
C VAL A 281 -24.40 19.92 -6.59
N ILE A 282 -24.45 19.20 -7.72
CA ILE A 282 -25.58 19.18 -8.65
C ILE A 282 -26.24 17.80 -8.56
N ASP A 283 -27.56 17.79 -8.41
CA ASP A 283 -28.38 16.58 -8.46
C ASP A 283 -28.75 16.27 -9.91
N PHE A 284 -28.14 15.22 -10.46
CA PHE A 284 -28.29 14.83 -11.86
C PHE A 284 -29.59 14.09 -12.17
N SER A 285 -30.28 13.53 -11.17
CA SER A 285 -31.55 12.80 -11.36
C SER A 285 -32.67 13.67 -11.97
N LYS A 286 -32.53 15.00 -11.84
CA LYS A 286 -33.41 16.00 -12.44
C LYS A 286 -33.30 16.11 -13.96
N PHE A 287 -32.27 15.52 -14.58
CA PHE A 287 -32.01 15.61 -16.02
C PHE A 287 -32.16 14.26 -16.75
N GLY A 288 -32.36 13.16 -16.03
CA GLY A 288 -32.52 11.83 -16.60
C GLY A 288 -32.30 10.71 -15.57
N GLU A 289 -32.32 9.47 -16.04
CA GLU A 289 -31.95 8.30 -15.24
C GLU A 289 -30.44 8.33 -14.91
N THR A 290 -30.10 7.95 -13.68
CA THR A 290 -28.71 8.03 -13.16
C THR A 290 -28.37 6.80 -12.33
N GLU A 291 -27.16 6.26 -12.52
CA GLU A 291 -26.58 5.17 -11.74
C GLU A 291 -25.42 5.71 -10.86
N ILE A 292 -25.23 5.14 -9.67
CA ILE A 292 -24.11 5.46 -8.77
C ILE A 292 -23.18 4.26 -8.68
N LEU A 293 -21.98 4.39 -9.25
CA LEU A 293 -20.93 3.37 -9.18
C LEU A 293 -19.88 3.73 -8.12
N PRO A 294 -19.58 2.87 -7.13
CA PRO A 294 -18.55 3.15 -6.13
C PRO A 294 -17.14 3.05 -6.72
N LEU A 295 -16.27 3.99 -6.35
CA LEU A 295 -14.85 3.95 -6.76
C LEU A 295 -14.08 2.81 -6.05
N SER A 296 -13.20 2.15 -6.81
CA SER A 296 -12.24 1.15 -6.30
C SER A 296 -11.28 1.74 -5.25
N ARG A 297 -10.67 0.89 -4.40
CA ARG A 297 -9.65 1.31 -3.42
C ARG A 297 -8.48 2.05 -4.10
N ILE A 298 -8.01 1.52 -5.24
CA ILE A 298 -6.95 2.16 -6.05
C ILE A 298 -7.38 3.54 -6.52
N ASN A 299 -8.57 3.70 -7.12
CA ASN A 299 -9.03 5.01 -7.60
C ASN A 299 -9.21 6.03 -6.46
N LYS A 300 -9.65 5.60 -5.28
CA LYS A 300 -9.73 6.47 -4.08
C LYS A 300 -8.36 6.91 -3.59
N LEU A 301 -7.38 6.02 -3.55
CA LEU A 301 -6.02 6.31 -3.08
C LEU A 301 -5.24 7.16 -4.09
N SER A 302 -5.16 6.70 -5.35
CA SER A 302 -4.51 7.43 -6.45
C SER A 302 -5.15 8.80 -6.68
N GLY A 303 -6.47 8.93 -6.52
CA GLY A 303 -7.16 10.22 -6.62
C GLY A 303 -6.70 11.23 -5.55
N LYS A 304 -6.51 10.80 -4.29
CA LYS A 304 -5.95 11.64 -3.23
C LYS A 304 -4.50 12.02 -3.54
N HIS A 305 -3.67 11.04 -3.89
CA HIS A 305 -2.24 11.24 -4.16
C HIS A 305 -1.98 12.17 -5.36
N LEU A 306 -2.65 11.92 -6.50
CA LEU A 306 -2.50 12.77 -7.70
C LEU A 306 -3.03 14.19 -7.46
N SER A 307 -4.08 14.36 -6.65
CA SER A 307 -4.53 15.69 -6.24
C SER A 307 -3.47 16.42 -5.40
N ALA A 308 -2.81 15.72 -4.46
CA ALA A 308 -1.71 16.27 -3.69
C ALA A 308 -0.49 16.63 -4.58
N CYS A 309 -0.14 15.78 -5.55
CA CYS A 309 0.91 16.08 -6.52
C CYS A 309 0.60 17.34 -7.34
N TRP A 310 -0.61 17.42 -7.91
CA TRP A 310 -1.06 18.54 -8.74
C TRP A 310 -1.08 19.89 -8.00
N LEU A 311 -1.41 19.88 -6.70
CA LEU A 311 -1.50 21.09 -5.89
C LEU A 311 -0.15 21.56 -5.34
N ASN A 312 0.77 20.63 -5.03
CA ASN A 312 2.04 20.94 -4.38
C ASN A 312 3.22 21.09 -5.35
N ILE A 313 3.09 20.63 -6.60
CA ILE A 313 4.16 20.69 -7.60
C ILE A 313 3.83 21.74 -8.67
N PRO A 314 4.62 22.83 -8.80
CA PRO A 314 4.54 23.74 -9.93
C PRO A 314 4.99 23.06 -11.23
N HIS A 315 4.06 22.38 -11.91
CA HIS A 315 4.34 21.66 -13.14
C HIS A 315 4.63 22.56 -14.34
N VAL A 316 5.68 22.21 -15.08
CA VAL A 316 5.86 22.59 -16.48
C VAL A 316 6.07 21.33 -17.30
N THR A 317 5.48 21.27 -18.49
CA THR A 317 5.67 20.17 -19.45
C THR A 317 6.40 20.68 -20.69
N GLN A 318 7.54 20.07 -21.00
CA GLN A 318 8.28 20.26 -22.24
C GLN A 318 7.91 19.16 -23.23
N PHE A 319 7.52 19.52 -24.45
CA PHE A 319 7.22 18.57 -25.52
C PHE A 319 8.36 18.51 -26.53
N ASP A 320 8.63 17.33 -27.07
CA ASP A 320 9.55 17.14 -28.18
C ASP A 320 9.20 15.89 -29.01
N GLU A 321 9.89 15.70 -30.14
CA GLU A 321 9.66 14.61 -31.08
C GLU A 321 10.97 14.05 -31.61
N VAL A 322 11.21 12.74 -31.39
CA VAL A 322 12.47 12.08 -31.76
C VAL A 322 12.28 11.06 -32.89
N ASN A 323 13.23 11.01 -33.82
CA ASN A 323 13.33 9.95 -34.83
C ASN A 323 13.80 8.64 -34.17
N ILE A 324 13.01 7.57 -34.31
CA ILE A 324 13.31 6.24 -33.76
C ILE A 324 13.50 5.15 -34.83
N ASP A 325 13.77 5.52 -36.09
CA ASP A 325 13.94 4.58 -37.21
C ASP A 325 15.03 3.53 -36.91
N GLN A 326 16.17 3.95 -36.35
CA GLN A 326 17.27 3.03 -35.99
C GLN A 326 16.87 2.06 -34.86
N MET A 327 16.17 2.56 -33.85
CA MET A 327 15.68 1.76 -32.73
C MET A 327 14.67 0.71 -33.18
N GLU A 328 13.70 1.11 -34.02
CA GLU A 328 12.69 0.19 -34.54
C GLU A 328 13.30 -0.84 -35.51
N ALA A 329 14.21 -0.44 -36.38
CA ALA A 329 14.93 -1.37 -37.26
C ALA A 329 15.69 -2.43 -36.45
N PHE A 330 16.49 -2.02 -35.47
CA PHE A 330 17.20 -2.94 -34.59
C PHE A 330 16.24 -3.85 -33.80
N ARG A 331 15.13 -3.31 -33.29
CA ARG A 331 14.11 -4.09 -32.57
C ARG A 331 13.48 -5.18 -33.45
N GLN A 332 13.22 -4.88 -34.72
CA GLN A 332 12.70 -5.86 -35.69
C GLN A 332 13.75 -6.91 -36.07
N GLU A 333 15.03 -6.53 -36.20
CA GLU A 333 16.11 -7.51 -36.37
C GLU A 333 16.25 -8.47 -35.19
N GLN A 334 16.18 -7.96 -33.94
CA GLN A 334 16.24 -8.80 -32.75
C GLN A 334 15.02 -9.73 -32.67
N LYS A 335 13.84 -9.24 -33.05
CA LYS A 335 12.62 -10.06 -33.17
C LYS A 335 12.78 -11.18 -34.21
N ALA A 336 13.43 -10.92 -35.35
CA ALA A 336 13.74 -11.94 -36.36
C ALA A 336 14.74 -13.00 -35.84
N LYS A 337 15.61 -12.63 -34.89
CA LYS A 337 16.51 -13.53 -34.15
C LYS A 337 15.84 -14.23 -32.96
N GLY A 338 14.52 -14.07 -32.79
CA GLY A 338 13.73 -14.68 -31.70
C GLY A 338 13.68 -13.88 -30.39
N VAL A 339 14.39 -12.76 -30.28
CA VAL A 339 14.46 -11.93 -29.06
C VAL A 339 13.34 -10.89 -29.09
N LYS A 340 12.37 -11.03 -28.18
CA LYS A 340 11.23 -10.11 -28.07
C LYS A 340 11.60 -8.88 -27.22
N LEU A 341 11.87 -7.76 -27.88
CA LEU A 341 12.08 -6.46 -27.23
C LEU A 341 10.90 -5.51 -27.49
N THR A 342 10.49 -4.76 -26.46
CA THR A 342 9.54 -3.65 -26.56
C THR A 342 10.29 -2.34 -26.83
N PRO A 343 9.65 -1.31 -27.42
CA PRO A 343 10.27 0.03 -27.49
C PRO A 343 10.64 0.59 -26.11
N LEU A 344 9.86 0.26 -25.06
CA LEU A 344 10.03 0.82 -23.72
C LEU A 344 11.39 0.48 -23.09
N VAL A 345 11.97 -0.71 -23.32
CA VAL A 345 13.28 -1.04 -22.71
C VAL A 345 14.44 -0.20 -23.27
N PHE A 346 14.33 0.26 -24.52
CA PHE A 346 15.29 1.21 -25.10
C PHE A 346 15.11 2.61 -24.47
N ILE A 347 13.86 3.05 -24.30
CA ILE A 347 13.53 4.33 -23.65
C ILE A 347 14.01 4.33 -22.20
N MET A 348 13.80 3.24 -21.44
CA MET A 348 14.31 3.08 -20.08
C MET A 348 15.84 3.27 -20.03
N LYS A 349 16.58 2.60 -20.91
CA LYS A 349 18.04 2.74 -20.97
C LYS A 349 18.50 4.14 -21.41
N ALA A 350 17.85 4.74 -22.41
CA ALA A 350 18.15 6.10 -22.86
C ALA A 350 17.89 7.15 -21.76
N VAL A 351 16.78 7.01 -21.03
CA VAL A 351 16.45 7.81 -19.84
C VAL A 351 17.54 7.66 -18.78
N ILE A 352 17.98 6.44 -18.44
CA ILE A 352 19.08 6.26 -17.47
C ILE A 352 20.35 6.98 -17.92
N GLN A 353 20.72 6.88 -19.20
CA GLN A 353 21.93 7.53 -19.69
C GLN A 353 21.82 9.06 -19.64
N ALA A 354 20.66 9.63 -19.95
CA ALA A 354 20.39 11.05 -19.75
C ALA A 354 20.38 11.44 -18.25
N LEU A 355 19.81 10.63 -17.35
CA LEU A 355 19.78 10.89 -15.90
C LEU A 355 21.18 10.89 -15.27
N LYS A 356 22.14 10.10 -15.77
CA LYS A 356 23.55 10.16 -15.34
C LYS A 356 24.19 11.52 -15.65
N GLN A 357 23.87 12.12 -16.80
CA GLN A 357 24.35 13.46 -17.18
C GLN A 357 23.59 14.58 -16.44
N HIS A 358 22.31 14.34 -16.10
CA HIS A 358 21.42 15.30 -15.44
C HIS A 358 20.98 14.82 -14.04
N PRO A 359 21.90 14.69 -13.06
CA PRO A 359 21.60 14.09 -11.76
C PRO A 359 20.56 14.87 -10.93
N ARG A 360 20.28 16.14 -11.24
CA ARG A 360 19.18 16.90 -10.62
C ARG A 360 17.80 16.33 -10.97
N ILE A 361 17.66 15.62 -12.07
CA ILE A 361 16.38 15.05 -12.53
C ILE A 361 16.10 13.72 -11.82
N ASN A 362 17.14 12.97 -11.45
CA ASN A 362 17.04 11.80 -10.56
C ASN A 362 17.10 12.22 -9.09
N SER A 363 16.13 13.00 -8.63
CA SER A 363 16.13 13.54 -7.27
C SER A 363 14.74 13.64 -6.63
N SER A 364 14.72 14.08 -5.38
CA SER A 364 13.53 14.44 -4.60
C SER A 364 13.85 15.65 -3.75
N LEU A 365 12.84 16.48 -3.44
CA LEU A 365 12.95 17.43 -2.33
C LEU A 365 12.93 16.67 -1.00
N ASP A 366 13.63 17.19 0.01
CA ASP A 366 13.49 16.72 1.39
C ASP A 366 12.19 17.22 2.03
N GLU A 367 11.91 16.79 3.25
CA GLU A 367 10.70 17.17 3.99
C GLU A 367 10.58 18.70 4.20
N SER A 368 11.72 19.40 4.33
CA SER A 368 11.72 20.86 4.46
C SER A 368 11.44 21.60 3.14
N GLY A 369 11.70 20.96 2.00
CA GLY A 369 11.70 21.58 0.68
C GLY A 369 12.91 22.49 0.41
N GLU A 370 13.86 22.59 1.34
CA GLU A 370 15.07 23.41 1.21
C GLU A 370 16.26 22.64 0.63
N ASN A 371 16.27 21.29 0.74
CA ASN A 371 17.37 20.45 0.30
C ASN A 371 16.96 19.49 -0.82
N LEU A 372 17.95 19.09 -1.63
CA LEU A 372 17.74 18.17 -2.76
C LEU A 372 18.42 16.82 -2.52
N ILE A 373 17.62 15.76 -2.41
CA ILE A 373 18.07 14.37 -2.28
C ILE A 373 18.39 13.84 -3.67
N ILE A 374 19.66 13.93 -4.08
CA ILE A 374 20.15 13.38 -5.35
C ILE A 374 20.37 11.87 -5.22
N LYS A 375 19.56 11.08 -5.92
CA LYS A 375 19.61 9.62 -5.90
C LYS A 375 20.80 9.14 -6.74
N LYS A 376 21.53 8.14 -6.22
CA LYS A 376 22.70 7.54 -6.90
C LYS A 376 22.40 6.18 -7.54
N TYR A 377 21.25 5.60 -7.21
CA TYR A 377 20.67 4.43 -7.85
C TYR A 377 19.75 4.85 -9.01
N PHE A 378 19.46 3.92 -9.93
CA PHE A 378 18.70 4.20 -11.15
C PHE A 378 17.47 3.29 -11.25
N ASN A 379 16.49 3.57 -10.40
CA ASN A 379 15.20 2.88 -10.36
C ASN A 379 14.16 3.68 -11.15
N LEU A 380 13.39 3.01 -12.01
CA LEU A 380 12.35 3.66 -12.82
C LEU A 380 10.96 3.17 -12.44
N GLY A 381 10.08 4.11 -12.06
CA GLY A 381 8.65 3.86 -12.00
C GLY A 381 8.10 3.69 -13.41
N ILE A 382 7.29 2.66 -13.65
CA ILE A 382 6.62 2.43 -14.94
C ILE A 382 5.12 2.51 -14.69
N ALA A 383 4.47 3.58 -15.16
CA ALA A 383 3.03 3.73 -14.97
C ALA A 383 2.28 2.77 -15.92
N MET A 384 1.49 1.86 -15.34
CA MET A 384 0.79 0.79 -16.04
C MET A 384 -0.72 0.90 -15.85
N ASP A 385 -1.44 0.88 -16.97
CA ASP A 385 -2.89 0.72 -17.00
C ASP A 385 -3.28 -0.73 -16.68
N THR A 386 -4.20 -0.92 -15.75
CA THR A 386 -4.70 -2.23 -15.30
C THR A 386 -6.22 -2.18 -15.09
N PRO A 387 -6.93 -3.32 -15.13
CA PRO A 387 -8.39 -3.35 -14.92
C PRO A 387 -8.87 -2.71 -13.60
N ASN A 388 -8.01 -2.68 -12.58
CA ASN A 388 -8.35 -2.17 -11.24
C ASN A 388 -8.00 -0.68 -11.05
N GLY A 389 -7.25 -0.08 -11.98
CA GLY A 389 -6.79 1.30 -11.95
C GLY A 389 -5.32 1.46 -12.37
N LEU A 390 -4.81 2.69 -12.27
CA LEU A 390 -3.41 3.02 -12.54
C LEU A 390 -2.51 2.59 -11.38
N VAL A 391 -1.45 1.83 -11.67
CA VAL A 391 -0.38 1.47 -10.72
C VAL A 391 1.00 1.83 -11.30
N VAL A 392 1.98 2.06 -10.43
CA VAL A 392 3.36 2.46 -10.83
C VAL A 392 4.39 1.55 -10.14
N PRO A 393 4.55 0.29 -10.59
CA PRO A 393 5.65 -0.55 -10.14
C PRO A 393 7.01 -0.01 -10.59
N VAL A 394 8.05 -0.37 -9.84
CA VAL A 394 9.40 0.17 -9.95
C VAL A 394 10.37 -0.91 -10.42
N ILE A 395 10.91 -0.72 -11.63
CA ILE A 395 12.02 -1.53 -12.13
C ILE A 395 13.31 -0.99 -11.50
N ARG A 396 14.00 -1.82 -10.71
CA ARG A 396 15.19 -1.42 -9.96
C ARG A 396 16.48 -1.57 -10.78
N ASP A 397 17.52 -0.82 -10.45
CA ASP A 397 18.89 -0.96 -10.99
C ASP A 397 18.94 -1.08 -12.54
N VAL A 398 18.17 -0.21 -13.21
CA VAL A 398 17.98 -0.23 -14.67
C VAL A 398 19.29 0.03 -15.42
N ASP A 399 20.24 0.72 -14.80
CA ASP A 399 21.60 0.93 -15.31
C ASP A 399 22.40 -0.38 -15.43
N GLN A 400 22.21 -1.34 -14.50
CA GLN A 400 22.99 -2.59 -14.44
C GLN A 400 22.45 -3.72 -15.33
N LYS A 401 21.17 -3.70 -15.69
CA LYS A 401 20.48 -4.79 -16.42
C LYS A 401 20.66 -4.73 -17.94
N SER A 402 20.62 -5.86 -18.66
CA SER A 402 20.63 -5.82 -20.14
C SER A 402 19.24 -5.48 -20.70
N LEU A 403 19.16 -5.12 -22.00
CA LEU A 403 17.87 -4.94 -22.69
C LEU A 403 16.98 -6.20 -22.62
N SER A 404 17.59 -7.39 -22.59
CA SER A 404 16.86 -8.66 -22.51
C SER A 404 16.35 -8.96 -21.10
N ASP A 405 17.09 -8.53 -20.06
CA ASP A 405 16.67 -8.71 -18.67
C ASP A 405 15.54 -7.74 -18.34
N LEU A 406 15.70 -6.46 -18.73
CA LEU A 406 14.64 -5.45 -18.64
C LEU A 406 13.37 -5.89 -19.39
N ALA A 407 13.49 -6.58 -20.53
CA ALA A 407 12.33 -7.06 -21.28
C ALA A 407 11.58 -8.21 -20.58
N LYS A 408 12.29 -9.08 -19.84
CA LYS A 408 11.68 -10.14 -19.03
C LYS A 408 11.02 -9.55 -17.78
N GLU A 409 11.77 -8.78 -17.01
CA GLU A 409 11.30 -8.16 -15.77
C GLU A 409 10.09 -7.26 -16.03
N LEU A 410 10.12 -6.42 -17.05
CA LEU A 410 8.97 -5.60 -17.45
C LEU A 410 7.73 -6.45 -17.82
N ALA A 411 7.92 -7.62 -18.43
CA ALA A 411 6.81 -8.52 -18.77
C ALA A 411 6.22 -9.20 -17.52
N GLU A 412 7.08 -9.67 -16.61
CA GLU A 412 6.70 -10.27 -15.32
C GLU A 412 6.00 -9.25 -14.42
N THR A 413 6.60 -8.06 -14.24
CA THR A 413 5.99 -6.94 -13.51
C THR A 413 4.65 -6.51 -14.11
N SER A 414 4.53 -6.49 -15.45
CA SER A 414 3.27 -6.14 -16.13
C SER A 414 2.18 -7.23 -16.00
N ALA A 415 2.55 -8.49 -15.89
CA ALA A 415 1.62 -9.57 -15.55
C ALA A 415 1.14 -9.41 -14.10
N ASN A 416 2.07 -9.29 -13.15
CA ASN A 416 1.75 -9.10 -11.73
C ASN A 416 0.88 -7.85 -11.48
N ALA A 417 1.13 -6.75 -12.20
CA ALA A 417 0.30 -5.54 -12.15
C ALA A 417 -1.15 -5.80 -12.56
N ARG A 418 -1.38 -6.50 -13.66
CA ARG A 418 -2.73 -6.82 -14.17
C ARG A 418 -3.45 -7.86 -13.30
N GLU A 419 -2.70 -8.78 -12.72
CA GLU A 419 -3.21 -9.83 -11.83
C GLU A 419 -3.37 -9.37 -10.37
N GLY A 420 -3.02 -8.10 -10.05
CA GLY A 420 -3.15 -7.55 -8.69
C GLY A 420 -2.13 -8.10 -7.68
N LYS A 421 -1.02 -8.69 -8.16
CA LYS A 421 0.00 -9.39 -7.36
C LYS A 421 1.21 -8.53 -6.96
N LEU A 422 1.17 -7.22 -7.22
CA LEU A 422 2.23 -6.29 -6.80
C LEU A 422 2.18 -6.07 -5.28
N LYS A 423 3.34 -6.14 -4.64
CA LYS A 423 3.51 -5.79 -3.22
C LYS A 423 3.73 -4.28 -3.05
N PRO A 424 3.47 -3.69 -1.87
CA PRO A 424 3.75 -2.28 -1.62
C PRO A 424 5.21 -1.88 -1.92
N GLY A 425 6.17 -2.75 -1.57
CA GLY A 425 7.60 -2.55 -1.88
C GLY A 425 7.96 -2.55 -3.37
N ASP A 426 7.11 -3.10 -4.24
CA ASP A 426 7.29 -3.07 -5.69
C ASP A 426 6.95 -1.69 -6.28
N MET A 427 6.23 -0.84 -5.55
CA MET A 427 5.80 0.50 -5.98
C MET A 427 6.62 1.64 -5.33
N GLN A 428 7.71 1.30 -4.63
CA GLN A 428 8.51 2.25 -3.86
C GLN A 428 9.94 2.40 -4.37
N GLY A 429 10.56 3.55 -4.06
CA GLY A 429 11.98 3.79 -4.31
C GLY A 429 12.34 4.19 -5.74
N ALA A 430 11.38 4.66 -6.55
CA ALA A 430 11.66 5.20 -7.88
C ALA A 430 12.48 6.51 -7.84
N GLY A 431 13.33 6.65 -8.84
CA GLY A 431 14.09 7.88 -9.11
C GLY A 431 13.34 8.84 -10.03
N PHE A 432 12.68 8.27 -11.02
CA PHE A 432 12.02 8.93 -12.15
C PHE A 432 10.97 7.98 -12.74
N THR A 433 9.84 8.50 -13.25
CA THR A 433 8.74 7.69 -13.80
C THR A 433 8.67 7.81 -15.32
N ILE A 434 8.32 6.72 -16.00
CA ILE A 434 7.89 6.72 -17.40
C ILE A 434 6.41 6.32 -17.45
N SER A 435 5.60 7.16 -18.07
CA SER A 435 4.20 6.89 -18.40
C SER A 435 4.07 6.68 -19.91
N SER A 436 3.66 5.49 -20.34
CA SER A 436 3.58 5.15 -21.77
C SER A 436 2.15 4.89 -22.21
N LEU A 437 1.62 5.79 -23.05
CA LEU A 437 0.32 5.65 -23.71
C LEU A 437 0.46 5.10 -25.14
N GLY A 438 1.67 4.72 -25.57
CA GLY A 438 1.97 4.34 -26.95
C GLY A 438 1.15 3.15 -27.50
N GLY A 439 0.67 2.27 -26.62
CA GLY A 439 -0.24 1.16 -26.98
C GLY A 439 -1.72 1.56 -27.12
N ILE A 440 -2.11 2.73 -26.60
CA ILE A 440 -3.50 3.23 -26.59
C ILE A 440 -3.68 4.26 -27.71
N GLY A 441 -2.84 5.31 -27.72
CA GLY A 441 -2.97 6.40 -28.69
C GLY A 441 -2.45 7.74 -28.19
N GLY A 442 -3.00 8.82 -28.75
CA GLY A 442 -2.59 10.19 -28.46
C GLY A 442 -1.37 10.65 -29.26
N THR A 443 -1.28 11.96 -29.47
CA THR A 443 -0.10 12.64 -30.05
C THR A 443 0.80 13.18 -28.95
N GLN A 444 0.24 13.85 -27.95
CA GLN A 444 0.91 14.43 -26.79
C GLN A 444 -0.05 14.37 -25.58
N PHE A 445 0.51 14.31 -24.37
CA PHE A 445 -0.24 14.45 -23.12
C PHE A 445 0.67 15.03 -22.03
N THR A 446 0.09 15.65 -21.00
CA THR A 446 0.81 16.19 -19.85
C THR A 446 0.72 15.21 -18.66
N PRO A 447 1.72 14.34 -18.43
CA PRO A 447 1.74 13.50 -17.23
C PRO A 447 1.86 14.35 -15.97
N ILE A 448 1.21 13.93 -14.87
CA ILE A 448 1.38 14.50 -13.52
C ILE A 448 2.63 13.85 -12.91
N VAL A 449 3.54 14.64 -12.33
CA VAL A 449 4.73 14.08 -11.67
C VAL A 449 4.31 13.32 -10.41
N ASN A 450 4.83 12.10 -10.25
CA ASN A 450 4.58 11.24 -9.10
C ASN A 450 5.48 11.64 -7.92
N ALA A 451 5.00 12.45 -6.99
CA ALA A 451 5.76 12.79 -5.78
C ALA A 451 6.16 11.51 -5.02
N PRO A 452 7.39 11.41 -4.46
CA PRO A 452 8.38 12.48 -4.27
C PRO A 452 9.35 12.70 -5.44
N GLU A 453 9.14 12.10 -6.60
CA GLU A 453 9.97 12.36 -7.79
C GLU A 453 9.78 13.79 -8.30
N VAL A 454 10.78 14.32 -9.02
CA VAL A 454 10.76 15.69 -9.54
C VAL A 454 10.45 15.77 -11.04
N ALA A 455 10.38 14.64 -11.74
CA ALA A 455 10.08 14.58 -13.17
C ALA A 455 9.46 13.23 -13.61
N ILE A 456 8.70 13.27 -14.69
CA ILE A 456 8.06 12.11 -15.34
C ILE A 456 8.11 12.27 -16.87
N LEU A 457 8.43 11.19 -17.59
CA LEU A 457 8.41 11.14 -19.05
C LEU A 457 7.12 10.51 -19.56
N GLY A 458 6.31 11.29 -20.27
CA GLY A 458 5.20 10.82 -21.09
C GLY A 458 5.68 10.36 -22.47
N VAL A 459 5.27 9.16 -22.87
CA VAL A 459 5.58 8.56 -24.19
C VAL A 459 4.26 8.30 -24.93
N SER A 460 4.07 8.98 -26.06
CA SER A 460 2.88 8.84 -26.90
C SER A 460 3.06 7.79 -28.01
N ARG A 461 2.01 7.58 -28.82
CA ARG A 461 2.08 6.65 -29.97
C ARG A 461 2.99 7.21 -31.07
N SER A 462 3.98 6.42 -31.48
CA SER A 462 4.84 6.73 -32.63
C SER A 462 4.07 6.75 -33.95
N GLN A 463 4.45 7.63 -34.87
CA GLN A 463 3.78 7.82 -36.16
C GLN A 463 4.78 8.19 -37.26
N THR A 464 4.60 7.65 -38.47
CA THR A 464 5.40 8.03 -39.63
C THR A 464 5.02 9.43 -40.11
N LYS A 465 5.98 10.36 -40.14
CA LYS A 465 5.80 11.74 -40.63
C LYS A 465 6.73 12.03 -41.82
N PRO A 466 6.35 12.92 -42.75
CA PRO A 466 7.26 13.45 -43.76
C PRO A 466 8.17 14.51 -43.12
N ILE A 467 9.42 14.16 -42.84
CA ILE A 467 10.43 15.08 -42.30
C ILE A 467 11.29 15.61 -43.45
N TRP A 468 11.60 16.90 -43.44
CA TRP A 468 12.48 17.52 -44.44
C TRP A 468 13.95 17.34 -44.03
N ASP A 469 14.72 16.61 -44.84
CA ASP A 469 16.16 16.33 -44.59
C ASP A 469 17.10 17.45 -45.05
N GLY A 470 16.55 18.57 -45.55
CA GLY A 470 17.26 19.64 -46.23
C GLY A 470 17.16 19.59 -47.76
N LYS A 471 16.71 18.47 -48.35
CA LYS A 471 16.62 18.24 -49.81
C LYS A 471 15.33 17.55 -50.25
N ASN A 472 14.80 16.63 -49.46
CA ASN A 472 13.61 15.84 -49.74
C ASN A 472 12.75 15.66 -48.47
N PHE A 473 11.48 15.30 -48.66
CA PHE A 473 10.67 14.76 -47.58
C PHE A 473 10.91 13.25 -47.45
N VAL A 474 11.43 12.84 -46.30
CA VAL A 474 11.70 11.44 -45.95
C VAL A 474 10.62 10.95 -44.97
N PRO A 475 10.00 9.78 -45.21
CA PRO A 475 9.11 9.18 -44.23
C PRO A 475 9.92 8.67 -43.03
N THR A 476 9.69 9.26 -41.86
CA THR A 476 10.45 9.01 -40.63
C THR A 476 9.51 8.57 -39.52
N LEU A 477 9.84 7.52 -38.77
CA LEU A 477 9.08 7.11 -37.59
C LEU A 477 9.42 8.04 -36.41
N ILE A 478 8.47 8.91 -36.08
CA ILE A 478 8.59 9.90 -35.01
C ILE A 478 7.89 9.40 -33.75
N LEU A 479 8.59 9.46 -32.61
CA LEU A 479 8.07 9.23 -31.27
C LEU A 479 7.89 10.57 -30.54
N PRO A 480 6.65 10.98 -30.20
CA PRO A 480 6.43 12.16 -29.39
C PRO A 480 6.67 11.87 -27.90
N LEU A 481 7.35 12.80 -27.24
CA LEU A 481 7.74 12.76 -25.84
C LEU A 481 7.24 14.01 -25.11
N ALA A 482 6.92 13.86 -23.82
CA ALA A 482 6.45 14.93 -22.95
C ALA A 482 7.09 14.81 -21.56
N LEU A 483 8.06 15.67 -21.24
CA LEU A 483 8.68 15.70 -19.91
C LEU A 483 7.94 16.71 -19.03
N SER A 484 7.20 16.23 -18.03
CA SER A 484 6.70 17.07 -16.94
C SER A 484 7.68 17.08 -15.78
N TYR A 485 7.88 18.23 -15.15
CA TYR A 485 8.81 18.39 -14.03
C TYR A 485 8.36 19.44 -13.01
N ASP A 486 8.92 19.35 -11.81
CA ASP A 486 8.80 20.36 -10.75
C ASP A 486 9.71 21.56 -11.04
N HIS A 487 9.10 22.71 -11.36
CA HIS A 487 9.83 23.93 -11.70
C HIS A 487 10.51 24.60 -10.49
N ARG A 488 10.39 24.06 -9.27
CA ARG A 488 11.24 24.42 -8.12
C ARG A 488 12.64 23.80 -8.22
N VAL A 489 12.74 22.62 -8.83
CA VAL A 489 13.98 21.83 -8.90
C VAL A 489 14.65 21.93 -10.26
N ILE A 490 13.86 21.89 -11.33
CA ILE A 490 14.31 21.82 -12.73
C ILE A 490 13.81 23.08 -13.45
N ASP A 491 14.72 23.93 -13.91
CA ASP A 491 14.35 25.08 -14.75
C ASP A 491 14.12 24.66 -16.21
N GLY A 492 13.46 25.52 -17.00
CA GLY A 492 13.17 25.25 -18.41
C GLY A 492 14.41 24.98 -19.29
N ALA A 493 15.59 25.50 -18.94
CA ALA A 493 16.82 25.20 -19.66
C ALA A 493 17.43 23.87 -19.23
N GLN A 494 17.24 23.42 -17.99
CA GLN A 494 17.60 22.07 -17.53
C GLN A 494 16.69 21.02 -18.18
N GLY A 495 15.36 21.25 -18.17
CA GLY A 495 14.41 20.37 -18.86
C GLY A 495 14.68 20.29 -20.37
N GLY A 496 14.93 21.43 -21.02
CA GLY A 496 15.28 21.48 -22.44
C GLY A 496 16.59 20.75 -22.79
N ARG A 497 17.63 20.85 -21.95
CA ARG A 497 18.89 20.10 -22.17
C ARG A 497 18.72 18.60 -22.00
N PHE A 498 17.99 18.16 -20.96
CA PHE A 498 17.69 16.74 -20.78
C PHE A 498 16.91 16.16 -21.96
N MET A 499 15.92 16.89 -22.48
CA MET A 499 15.18 16.47 -23.68
C MET A 499 16.08 16.39 -24.92
N ALA A 500 16.95 17.37 -25.13
CA ALA A 500 17.90 17.35 -26.25
C ALA A 500 18.87 16.15 -26.18
N ASP A 501 19.43 15.86 -25.00
CA ASP A 501 20.33 14.74 -24.80
C ASP A 501 19.59 13.39 -24.91
N LEU A 502 18.39 13.28 -24.33
CA LEU A 502 17.53 12.09 -24.47
C LEU A 502 17.17 11.82 -25.93
N ASN A 503 16.85 12.86 -26.71
CA ASN A 503 16.59 12.73 -28.14
C ASN A 503 17.83 12.24 -28.89
N SER A 504 19.01 12.80 -28.59
CA SER A 504 20.27 12.36 -29.20
C SER A 504 20.54 10.86 -28.93
N ILE A 505 20.32 10.41 -27.70
CA ILE A 505 20.51 9.01 -27.29
C ILE A 505 19.48 8.07 -27.92
N LEU A 506 18.23 8.52 -28.09
CA LEU A 506 17.16 7.73 -28.74
C LEU A 506 17.31 7.68 -30.27
N GLN A 507 17.86 8.73 -30.88
CA GLN A 507 18.09 8.80 -32.33
C GLN A 507 19.25 7.91 -32.78
N ASP A 508 20.27 7.74 -31.93
CA ASP A 508 21.39 6.82 -32.17
C ASP A 508 21.53 5.81 -31.03
N ILE A 509 20.98 4.61 -31.22
CA ILE A 509 20.99 3.53 -30.22
C ILE A 509 22.37 3.06 -29.76
N ARG A 510 23.47 3.50 -30.41
CA ARG A 510 24.84 3.24 -29.94
C ARG A 510 25.20 4.07 -28.71
N GLU A 511 24.62 5.27 -28.56
CA GLU A 511 24.78 6.13 -27.38
C GLU A 511 24.18 5.50 -26.11
N ILE A 512 23.27 4.52 -26.27
CA ILE A 512 22.72 3.72 -25.16
C ILE A 512 23.78 2.77 -24.54
N LEU A 513 24.88 2.49 -25.25
CA LEU A 513 25.96 1.60 -24.81
C LEU A 513 27.13 2.33 -24.13
N LEU A 514 27.15 3.66 -24.19
CA LEU A 514 28.10 4.54 -23.51
C LEU A 514 27.57 4.95 -22.12
#